data_AF-A0A932LGA7-F1
#
_entry.id   AF-A0A932LGA7-F1
#
_cell.length_a   1.000
_cell.length_b   1.000
_cell.length_c   1.000
_cell.angle_alpha   90.00
_cell.angle_beta   90.00
_cell.angle_gamma   90.00
#
_symmetry.space_group_name_H-M   'P 1'
#
loop_
_entity.id
_entity.type
_entity.pdbx_description
1 polymer ?
#
loop_
_entity_poly.entity_id
_entity_poly.type
_entity_poly.pdbx_seq_one_letter_code
_entity_poly.pdbx_strand_id
1 'polypeptide(L)'
;MRPLLEGCWRGARLDEPALTSSAGIAVVHYKEDLRFALEAARNAERQAKTNGRDLLALAVCRRSGEHSTALVPWHIVPDVQRLISQFKAEDGPSDRWAYKLRVEHDSLRLLEWEGMKSEVRRLIRRVEADSEGFSEQVFELLDTCRVGFVGRPGGQADDVLANFITRCQSAAFLARGRDA
;
A
#
# COMPACT_ATOMS: atom_id res chain seq x y z
N MET A 1 0.08 -17.04 -23.27
CA MET A 1 0.44 -17.84 -22.07
C MET A 1 0.17 -17.00 -20.84
N ARG A 2 -0.96 -17.21 -20.15
CA ARG A 2 -1.24 -16.63 -18.82
C ARG A 2 -0.80 -17.66 -17.78
N PRO A 3 -0.02 -17.29 -16.75
CA PRO A 3 0.28 -18.21 -15.67
C PRO A 3 -1.00 -18.42 -14.85
N LEU A 4 -1.25 -19.68 -14.55
CA LEU A 4 -2.34 -20.17 -13.73
C LEU A 4 -2.14 -19.67 -12.30
N LEU A 5 -3.12 -18.91 -11.80
CA LEU A 5 -3.34 -18.71 -10.37
C LEU A 5 -3.84 -20.04 -9.80
N GLU A 6 -2.92 -20.95 -9.50
CA GLU A 6 -3.22 -22.15 -8.74
C GLU A 6 -3.49 -21.75 -7.28
N GLY A 7 -4.76 -21.69 -6.92
CA GLY A 7 -5.15 -21.54 -5.51
C GLY A 7 -6.53 -20.96 -5.22
N CYS A 8 -7.36 -20.59 -6.21
CA CYS A 8 -8.66 -19.96 -5.94
C CYS A 8 -9.82 -20.78 -6.51
N TRP A 9 -10.50 -21.51 -5.63
CA TRP A 9 -11.90 -21.97 -5.70
C TRP A 9 -12.39 -22.61 -7.00
N ARG A 10 -12.30 -23.94 -7.10
CA ARG A 10 -13.17 -24.73 -8.00
C ARG A 10 -14.61 -24.62 -7.50
N GLY A 11 -15.43 -23.80 -8.16
CA GLY A 11 -16.87 -23.77 -7.87
C GLY A 11 -17.71 -22.67 -8.51
N ALA A 12 -17.14 -21.64 -9.15
CA ALA A 12 -17.96 -20.62 -9.79
C ALA A 12 -18.39 -21.07 -11.20
N ARG A 13 -19.69 -21.29 -11.40
CA ARG A 13 -20.32 -21.36 -12.72
C ARG A 13 -20.06 -20.04 -13.45
N LEU A 14 -19.78 -20.12 -14.75
CA LEU A 14 -19.39 -18.98 -15.60
C LEU A 14 -20.47 -17.88 -15.76
N ASP A 15 -21.65 -18.06 -15.17
CA ASP A 15 -22.79 -17.14 -15.26
C ASP A 15 -23.17 -16.46 -13.93
N GLU A 16 -22.44 -16.73 -12.84
CA GLU A 16 -22.69 -16.07 -11.54
C GLU A 16 -21.79 -14.83 -11.36
N PRO A 17 -22.31 -13.71 -10.83
CA PRO A 17 -21.50 -12.54 -10.56
C PRO A 17 -20.36 -12.92 -9.61
N ALA A 18 -19.13 -12.60 -10.00
CA ALA A 18 -17.95 -12.88 -9.19
C ALA A 18 -18.16 -12.33 -7.77
N LEU A 19 -18.19 -13.22 -6.78
CA LEU A 19 -18.32 -12.86 -5.37
C LEU A 19 -17.03 -12.14 -4.95
N THR A 20 -17.13 -10.82 -4.77
CA THR A 20 -16.04 -9.97 -4.29
C THR A 20 -16.32 -9.51 -2.87
N SER A 21 -15.27 -9.20 -2.13
CA SER A 21 -15.38 -8.69 -0.76
C SER A 21 -14.53 -7.43 -0.59
N SER A 22 -14.99 -6.51 0.24
CA SER A 22 -14.21 -5.33 0.65
C SER A 22 -14.02 -5.37 2.16
N ALA A 23 -12.83 -5.01 2.62
CA ALA A 23 -12.48 -5.08 4.04
C ALA A 23 -11.80 -3.81 4.53
N GLY A 24 -11.94 -3.53 5.82
CA GLY A 24 -11.18 -2.50 6.52
C GLY A 24 -10.41 -3.11 7.68
N ILE A 25 -9.11 -2.81 7.75
CA ILE A 25 -8.26 -3.13 8.91
C ILE A 25 -7.79 -1.81 9.50
N ALA A 26 -7.93 -1.66 10.82
CA ALA A 26 -7.35 -0.55 11.56
C ALA A 26 -6.28 -1.05 12.52
N VAL A 27 -5.10 -0.45 12.45
CA VAL A 27 -4.02 -0.67 13.40
C VAL A 27 -3.98 0.54 14.32
N VAL A 28 -4.30 0.30 15.57
CA VAL A 28 -4.46 1.32 16.61
C VAL A 28 -3.52 1.02 17.78
N HIS A 29 -3.17 2.07 18.52
CA HIS A 29 -2.43 1.91 19.75
C HIS A 29 -3.32 1.25 20.83
N TYR A 30 -2.76 0.34 21.65
CA TYR A 30 -3.54 -0.46 22.60
C TYR A 30 -4.26 0.36 23.70
N LYS A 31 -3.82 1.60 23.94
CA LYS A 31 -4.47 2.55 24.87
C LYS A 31 -5.63 3.33 24.26
N GLU A 32 -5.88 3.20 22.95
CA GLU A 32 -7.02 3.86 22.32
C GLU A 32 -8.35 3.24 22.77
N ASP A 33 -9.40 4.04 22.77
CA ASP A 33 -10.75 3.56 23.06
C ASP A 33 -11.19 2.54 22.01
N LEU A 34 -11.77 1.41 22.43
CA LEU A 34 -12.25 0.37 21.50
C LEU A 34 -13.30 0.90 20.51
N ARG A 35 -14.10 1.90 20.89
CA ARG A 35 -15.05 2.57 20.00
C ARG A 35 -14.33 3.28 18.87
N PHE A 36 -13.24 3.97 19.17
CA PHE A 36 -12.38 4.57 18.16
C PHE A 36 -11.81 3.51 17.22
N ALA A 37 -11.30 2.39 17.76
CA ALA A 37 -10.76 1.31 16.94
C ALA A 37 -11.80 0.70 15.98
N LEU A 38 -13.01 0.44 16.47
CA LEU A 38 -14.12 -0.08 15.67
C LEU A 38 -14.57 0.93 14.61
N GLU A 39 -14.62 2.21 14.96
CA GLU A 39 -14.95 3.28 14.02
C GLU A 39 -13.90 3.44 12.94
N ALA A 40 -12.61 3.40 13.29
CA ALA A 40 -11.50 3.42 12.34
C ALA A 40 -11.58 2.23 11.36
N ALA A 41 -11.85 1.01 11.84
CA ALA A 41 -12.01 -0.16 10.98
C ALA A 41 -13.21 -0.02 10.02
N ARG A 42 -14.35 0.47 10.50
CA ARG A 42 -15.55 0.73 9.68
C ARG A 42 -15.33 1.86 8.67
N ASN A 43 -14.61 2.91 9.06
CA ASN A 43 -14.21 4.00 8.17
C ASN A 43 -13.32 3.47 7.05
N ALA A 44 -12.33 2.63 7.38
CA ALA A 44 -11.47 1.98 6.39
C ALA A 44 -12.30 1.11 5.42
N GLU A 45 -13.17 0.24 5.93
CA GLU A 45 -14.04 -0.59 5.08
C GLU A 45 -14.92 0.27 4.15
N ARG A 46 -15.47 1.37 4.66
CA ARG A 46 -16.23 2.33 3.85
C ARG A 46 -15.37 2.93 2.74
N GLN A 47 -14.13 3.32 3.03
CA GLN A 47 -13.20 3.80 2.00
C GLN A 47 -12.94 2.74 0.93
N ALA A 48 -12.76 1.47 1.29
CA ALA A 48 -12.63 0.39 0.31
C ALA A 48 -13.89 0.28 -0.59
N LYS A 49 -15.08 0.39 0.00
CA LYS A 49 -16.35 0.31 -0.73
C LYS A 49 -16.61 1.48 -1.66
N THR A 50 -16.20 2.69 -1.29
CA THR A 50 -16.40 3.90 -2.10
C THR A 50 -15.35 4.06 -3.20
N ASN A 51 -14.17 3.47 -3.04
CA ASN A 51 -13.07 3.54 -4.01
C ASN A 51 -13.01 2.32 -4.95
N GLY A 52 -14.19 1.85 -5.39
CA GLY A 52 -14.29 0.80 -6.40
C GLY A 52 -14.59 -0.61 -5.90
N ARG A 53 -14.65 -0.83 -4.57
CA ARG A 53 -14.88 -2.15 -3.94
C ARG A 53 -13.81 -3.17 -4.33
N ASP A 54 -13.91 -4.40 -3.80
CA ASP A 54 -12.91 -5.45 -4.03
C ASP A 54 -11.50 -5.00 -3.63
N LEU A 55 -11.41 -4.39 -2.43
CA LEU A 55 -10.20 -3.79 -1.87
C LEU A 55 -10.14 -4.06 -0.37
N LEU A 56 -8.91 -4.11 0.14
CA LEU A 56 -8.61 -3.90 1.54
C LEU A 56 -8.23 -2.42 1.75
N ALA A 57 -8.81 -1.76 2.75
CA ALA A 57 -8.29 -0.50 3.26
C ALA A 57 -7.54 -0.75 4.57
N LEU A 58 -6.27 -0.37 4.61
CA LEU A 58 -5.40 -0.46 5.78
C LEU A 58 -5.26 0.92 6.41
N ALA A 59 -5.96 1.15 7.51
CA ALA A 59 -5.82 2.34 8.34
C ALA A 59 -4.74 2.14 9.41
N VAL A 60 -3.82 3.09 9.50
CA VAL A 60 -2.81 3.17 10.56
C VAL A 60 -3.11 4.42 11.39
N CYS A 61 -3.51 4.21 12.64
CA CYS A 61 -3.86 5.26 13.58
C CYS A 61 -2.73 5.44 14.60
N ARG A 62 -1.83 6.39 14.33
CA ARG A 62 -0.69 6.67 15.22
C ARG A 62 -1.16 7.45 16.45
N ARG A 63 -0.48 7.21 17.57
CA ARG A 63 -0.73 7.90 18.85
C ARG A 63 -0.44 9.41 18.78
N SER A 64 0.39 9.85 17.83
CA SER A 64 0.64 11.26 17.55
C SER A 64 -0.58 12.01 17.00
N GLY A 65 -1.66 11.30 16.66
CA GLY A 65 -2.85 11.84 15.98
C GLY A 65 -2.73 11.81 14.46
N GLU A 66 -1.56 11.44 13.92
CA GLU A 66 -1.42 11.21 12.49
C GLU A 66 -2.11 9.90 12.09
N HIS A 67 -3.06 10.00 11.16
CA HIS A 67 -3.80 8.85 10.65
C HIS A 67 -3.59 8.76 9.15
N SER A 68 -3.31 7.55 8.68
CA SER A 68 -3.19 7.27 7.24
C SER A 68 -4.05 6.08 6.85
N THR A 69 -4.49 6.05 5.60
CA THR A 69 -5.22 4.89 5.05
C THR A 69 -4.65 4.56 3.68
N ALA A 70 -4.18 3.33 3.51
CA ALA A 70 -3.74 2.81 2.21
C ALA A 70 -4.84 1.92 1.63
N LEU A 71 -5.17 2.11 0.35
CA LEU A 71 -6.05 1.21 -0.39
C LEU A 71 -5.19 0.13 -1.05
N VAL A 72 -5.57 -1.14 -0.86
CA VAL A 72 -4.77 -2.29 -1.26
C VAL A 72 -5.67 -3.27 -2.01
N PRO A 73 -5.51 -3.39 -3.35
CA PRO A 73 -6.08 -4.49 -4.11
C PRO A 73 -5.63 -5.83 -3.53
N TRP A 74 -6.54 -6.79 -3.46
CA TRP A 74 -6.28 -8.08 -2.81
C TRP A 74 -5.02 -8.78 -3.32
N HIS A 75 -4.76 -8.73 -4.63
CA HIS A 75 -3.58 -9.33 -5.24
C HIS A 75 -2.26 -8.67 -4.83
N ILE A 76 -2.27 -7.45 -4.26
CA ILE A 76 -1.08 -6.72 -3.80
C ILE A 76 -0.83 -6.90 -2.29
N VAL A 77 -1.77 -7.51 -1.55
CA VAL A 77 -1.58 -7.79 -0.12
C VAL A 77 -0.29 -8.59 0.16
N PRO A 78 0.08 -9.62 -0.64
CA PRO A 78 1.35 -10.33 -0.45
C PRO A 78 2.57 -9.43 -0.56
N ASP A 79 2.56 -8.41 -1.43
CA ASP A 79 3.67 -7.47 -1.56
C ASP A 79 3.77 -6.55 -0.35
N VAL A 80 2.63 -6.14 0.24
CA VAL A 80 2.64 -5.40 1.52
C VAL A 80 3.27 -6.24 2.63
N GLN A 81 2.91 -7.51 2.72
CA GLN A 81 3.52 -8.45 3.69
C GLN A 81 5.02 -8.61 3.44
N ARG A 82 5.44 -8.70 2.16
CA ARG A 82 6.87 -8.75 1.79
C ARG A 82 7.62 -7.50 2.25
N LEU A 83 7.07 -6.30 2.00
CA LEU A 83 7.69 -5.05 2.48
C LEU A 83 7.82 -5.04 4.01
N ILE A 84 6.78 -5.46 4.74
CA ILE A 84 6.84 -5.53 6.21
C ILE A 84 7.97 -6.46 6.66
N SER A 85 8.09 -7.64 6.04
CA SER A 85 9.16 -8.59 6.35
C SER A 85 10.55 -8.04 6.04
N GLN A 86 10.72 -7.32 4.92
CA GLN A 86 11.98 -6.67 4.57
C GLN A 86 12.37 -5.60 5.59
N PHE A 87 11.44 -4.73 5.96
CA PHE A 87 11.69 -3.71 7.00
C PHE A 87 11.99 -4.30 8.39
N LYS A 88 11.58 -5.55 8.66
CA LYS A 88 11.88 -6.26 9.92
C LYS A 88 13.23 -6.96 9.92
N ALA A 89 13.85 -7.17 8.76
CA ALA A 89 15.15 -7.82 8.67
C ALA A 89 16.22 -6.99 9.41
N GLU A 90 17.23 -7.66 9.96
CA GLU A 90 18.29 -7.03 10.76
C GLU A 90 19.06 -5.97 9.95
N ASP A 91 19.41 -6.31 8.70
CA ASP A 91 19.97 -5.40 7.70
C ASP A 91 18.89 -4.85 6.73
N GLY A 92 17.65 -4.76 7.20
CA GLY A 92 16.53 -4.26 6.42
C GLY A 92 16.65 -2.78 6.03
N PRO A 93 15.98 -2.34 4.95
CA PRO A 93 16.09 -0.98 4.46
C PRO A 93 15.58 0.05 5.47
N SER A 94 16.09 1.28 5.37
CA SER A 94 15.58 2.39 6.16
C SER A 94 14.18 2.82 5.67
N ASP A 95 13.41 3.56 6.47
CA ASP A 95 12.12 4.16 6.05
C ASP A 95 12.29 5.59 5.51
N ARG A 96 13.54 6.10 5.50
CA ARG A 96 13.84 7.48 5.11
C ARG A 96 13.46 7.76 3.66
N TRP A 97 13.57 6.76 2.78
CA TRP A 97 13.16 6.90 1.38
C TRP A 97 11.64 7.12 1.28
N ALA A 98 10.82 6.41 2.07
CA ALA A 98 9.37 6.56 2.05
C ALA A 98 8.94 7.93 2.61
N TYR A 99 9.70 8.47 3.57
CA TYR A 99 9.52 9.85 4.01
C TYR A 99 9.93 10.84 2.90
N LYS A 100 11.08 10.63 2.25
CA LYS A 100 11.56 11.49 1.16
C LYS A 100 10.57 11.55 0.00
N LEU A 101 9.98 10.41 -0.40
CA LEU A 101 8.94 10.37 -1.44
C LEU A 101 7.70 11.19 -1.05
N ARG A 102 7.29 11.15 0.22
CA ARG A 102 6.18 11.99 0.71
C ARG A 102 6.51 13.48 0.64
N VAL A 103 7.73 13.88 0.99
CA VAL A 103 8.16 15.29 0.89
C VAL A 103 8.17 15.75 -0.56
N GLU A 104 8.62 14.90 -1.49
CA GLU A 104 8.71 15.23 -2.91
C GLU A 104 7.39 14.97 -3.68
N HIS A 105 6.32 14.53 -3.00
CA HIS A 105 5.06 14.11 -3.64
C HIS A 105 4.51 15.18 -4.60
N ASP A 106 4.48 16.44 -4.17
CA ASP A 106 3.93 17.53 -4.98
C ASP A 106 4.76 17.85 -6.22
N SER A 107 6.07 17.58 -6.19
CA SER A 107 6.95 17.69 -7.35
C SER A 107 6.79 16.48 -8.27
N LEU A 108 6.67 15.28 -7.70
CA LEU A 108 6.56 14.01 -8.43
C LEU A 108 5.26 13.93 -9.24
N ARG A 109 4.15 14.41 -8.69
CA ARG A 109 2.84 14.39 -9.37
C ARG A 109 2.76 15.28 -10.62
N LEU A 110 3.68 16.23 -10.77
CA LEU A 110 3.73 17.10 -11.95
C LEU A 110 4.39 16.41 -13.16
N LEU A 111 5.04 15.26 -12.93
CA LEU A 111 5.72 14.50 -13.97
C LEU A 111 4.77 13.51 -14.62
N GLU A 112 4.98 13.26 -15.92
CA GLU A 112 4.38 12.10 -16.56
C GLU A 112 4.88 10.79 -15.93
N TRP A 113 4.11 9.71 -16.07
CA TRP A 113 4.36 8.45 -15.37
C TRP A 113 5.81 7.94 -15.46
N GLU A 114 6.41 7.92 -16.66
CA GLU A 114 7.78 7.44 -16.83
C GLU A 114 8.81 8.36 -16.16
N GLY A 115 8.58 9.67 -16.21
CA GLY A 115 9.40 10.67 -15.50
C GLY A 115 9.29 10.52 -13.99
N MET A 116 8.07 10.39 -13.47
CA MET A 116 7.80 10.12 -12.07
C MET A 116 8.47 8.82 -11.61
N LYS A 117 8.34 7.74 -12.37
CA LYS A 117 8.96 6.44 -12.06
C LYS A 117 10.48 6.53 -12.02
N SER A 118 11.09 7.22 -12.99
CA SER A 118 12.54 7.45 -13.02
C SER A 118 13.00 8.25 -11.80
N GLU A 119 12.23 9.27 -11.40
CA GLU A 119 12.56 10.12 -10.27
C GLU A 119 12.38 9.40 -8.93
N VAL A 120 11.31 8.62 -8.74
CA VAL A 120 11.15 7.71 -7.60
C VAL A 120 12.35 6.77 -7.51
N ARG A 121 12.79 6.23 -8.66
CA ARG A 121 13.97 5.36 -8.72
C ARG A 121 15.26 6.05 -8.29
N ARG A 122 15.47 7.27 -8.76
CA ARG A 122 16.61 8.09 -8.35
C ARG A 122 16.59 8.40 -6.85
N LEU A 123 15.42 8.72 -6.29
CA LEU A 123 15.26 9.07 -4.88
C LEU A 123 15.53 7.88 -3.95
N ILE A 124 15.01 6.68 -4.28
CA ILE A 124 15.24 5.48 -3.46
C ILE A 124 16.73 5.11 -3.45
N ARG A 125 17.37 5.00 -4.62
CA ARG A 125 18.79 4.66 -4.75
C ARG A 125 19.74 5.66 -4.10
N ARG A 126 19.28 6.90 -3.90
CA ARG A 126 20.07 7.94 -3.21
C ARG A 126 20.09 7.75 -1.69
N VAL A 127 19.05 7.14 -1.13
CA VAL A 127 18.86 6.99 0.31
C VAL A 127 19.25 5.59 0.78
N GLU A 128 18.88 4.57 0.02
CA GLU A 128 19.22 3.18 0.27
C GLU A 128 20.36 2.75 -0.66
N ALA A 129 21.41 2.17 -0.08
CA ALA A 129 22.35 1.38 -0.88
C ALA A 129 21.58 0.18 -1.45
N ASP A 130 21.84 -0.15 -2.72
CA ASP A 130 21.09 -1.18 -3.45
C ASP A 130 21.41 -2.57 -2.89
N SER A 131 20.76 -2.89 -1.77
CA SER A 131 20.86 -4.13 -1.03
C SER A 131 19.86 -5.11 -1.63
N GLU A 132 20.39 -6.23 -2.16
CA GLU A 132 19.61 -7.38 -2.65
C GLU A 132 18.47 -7.03 -3.64
N GLY A 133 18.64 -5.99 -4.45
CA GLY A 133 17.64 -5.58 -5.43
C GLY A 133 16.34 -5.04 -4.83
N PHE A 134 16.37 -4.60 -3.55
CA PHE A 134 15.22 -3.99 -2.88
C PHE A 134 14.60 -2.85 -3.69
N SER A 135 15.45 -1.97 -4.24
CA SER A 135 14.99 -0.84 -5.05
C SER A 135 14.11 -1.33 -6.21
N GLU A 136 14.56 -2.38 -6.91
CA GLU A 136 13.82 -2.90 -8.07
C GLU A 136 12.49 -3.53 -7.67
N GLN A 137 12.45 -4.28 -6.57
CA GLN A 137 11.20 -4.83 -6.03
C GLN A 137 10.20 -3.73 -5.65
N VAL A 138 10.68 -2.63 -5.09
CA VAL A 138 9.83 -1.47 -4.78
C VAL A 138 9.32 -0.78 -6.05
N PHE A 139 10.10 -0.76 -7.14
CA PHE A 139 9.63 -0.24 -8.43
C PHE A 139 8.59 -1.16 -9.09
N GLU A 140 8.81 -2.47 -9.05
CA GLU A 140 7.84 -3.45 -9.52
C GLU A 140 6.52 -3.34 -8.75
N LEU A 141 6.59 -3.09 -7.44
CA LEU A 141 5.40 -2.79 -6.64
C LEU A 141 4.69 -1.51 -7.12
N LEU A 142 5.41 -0.44 -7.45
CA LEU A 142 4.79 0.80 -7.96
C LEU A 142 4.03 0.54 -9.28
N ASP A 143 4.62 -0.23 -10.20
CA ASP A 143 3.93 -0.63 -11.44
C ASP A 143 2.70 -1.50 -11.16
N THR A 144 2.83 -2.46 -10.25
CA THR A 144 1.74 -3.35 -9.83
C THR A 144 0.61 -2.53 -9.19
N CYS A 145 0.95 -1.51 -8.40
CA CYS A 145 -0.01 -0.57 -7.84
C CYS A 145 -0.78 0.14 -8.95
N ARG A 146 -0.09 0.67 -9.97
CA ARG A 146 -0.77 1.32 -11.09
C ARG A 146 -1.78 0.38 -11.73
N VAL A 147 -1.35 -0.81 -12.14
CA VAL A 147 -2.22 -1.80 -12.79
C VAL A 147 -3.43 -2.14 -11.91
N GLY A 148 -3.24 -2.28 -10.59
CA GLY A 148 -4.31 -2.57 -9.65
C GLY A 148 -5.36 -1.46 -9.50
N PHE A 149 -5.01 -0.21 -9.83
CA PHE A 149 -5.87 0.97 -9.71
C PHE A 149 -6.38 1.52 -11.05
N VAL A 150 -5.79 1.14 -12.19
CA VAL A 150 -6.32 1.53 -13.51
C VAL A 150 -7.79 1.11 -13.63
N GLY A 151 -8.64 2.06 -13.99
CA GLY A 151 -10.08 1.84 -14.17
C GLY A 151 -10.91 1.83 -12.88
N ARG A 152 -10.30 2.01 -11.71
CA ARG A 152 -11.01 2.21 -10.44
C ARG A 152 -11.22 3.72 -10.17
N PRO A 153 -12.22 4.10 -9.36
CA PRO A 153 -12.28 5.45 -8.78
C PRO A 153 -10.97 5.72 -8.02
N GLY A 154 -10.27 6.82 -8.34
CA GLY A 154 -8.93 7.08 -7.81
C GLY A 154 -7.80 6.38 -8.59
N GLY A 155 -8.03 6.01 -9.85
CA GLY A 155 -7.04 5.38 -10.73
C GLY A 155 -6.10 6.35 -11.47
N GLN A 156 -6.08 7.64 -11.08
CA GLN A 156 -5.16 8.62 -11.66
C GLN A 156 -3.74 8.40 -11.14
N ALA A 157 -2.73 8.85 -11.88
CA ALA A 157 -1.32 8.65 -11.50
C ALA A 157 -0.99 9.23 -10.12
N ASP A 158 -1.54 10.40 -9.80
CA ASP A 158 -1.39 11.08 -8.50
C ASP A 158 -1.93 10.21 -7.36
N ASP A 159 -3.13 9.67 -7.52
CA ASP A 159 -3.78 8.81 -6.52
C ASP A 159 -2.98 7.51 -6.31
N VAL A 160 -2.42 6.97 -7.40
CA VAL A 160 -1.54 5.78 -7.35
C VAL A 160 -0.27 6.08 -6.56
N LEU A 161 0.40 7.20 -6.81
CA LEU A 161 1.62 7.58 -6.10
C LEU A 161 1.33 7.86 -4.62
N ALA A 162 0.31 8.65 -4.31
CA ALA A 162 -0.08 8.98 -2.94
C ALA A 162 -0.39 7.71 -2.13
N ASN A 163 -1.15 6.78 -2.71
CA ASN A 163 -1.48 5.52 -2.09
C ASN A 163 -0.25 4.60 -1.96
N PHE A 164 0.61 4.55 -2.97
CA PHE A 164 1.87 3.80 -2.90
C PHE A 164 2.76 4.31 -1.76
N ILE A 165 2.99 5.62 -1.65
CA ILE A 165 3.76 6.23 -0.57
C ILE A 165 3.14 5.89 0.79
N THR A 166 1.82 6.05 0.91
CA THR A 166 1.09 5.76 2.15
C THR A 166 1.26 4.29 2.55
N ARG A 167 1.20 3.37 1.59
CA ARG A 167 1.40 1.94 1.81
C ARG A 167 2.81 1.62 2.27
N CYS A 168 3.83 2.21 1.68
CA CYS A 168 5.22 2.05 2.10
C CYS A 168 5.42 2.54 3.55
N GLN A 169 4.83 3.70 3.89
CA GLN A 169 4.87 4.23 5.26
C GLN A 169 4.12 3.36 6.26
N SER A 170 2.96 2.81 5.87
CA SER A 170 2.22 1.85 6.68
C SER A 170 3.02 0.56 6.90
N ALA A 171 3.65 0.01 5.87
CA ALA A 171 4.49 -1.18 5.99
C ALA A 171 5.69 -0.94 6.93
N ALA A 172 6.38 0.19 6.77
CA ALA A 172 7.48 0.57 7.66
C ALA A 172 7.03 0.73 9.12
N PHE A 173 5.86 1.35 9.35
CA PHE A 173 5.28 1.49 10.68
C PHE A 173 4.96 0.13 11.30
N LEU A 174 4.29 -0.77 10.57
CA LEU A 174 3.95 -2.11 11.03
C LEU A 174 5.17 -2.99 11.31
N ALA A 175 6.26 -2.76 10.59
CA ALA A 175 7.52 -3.46 10.81
C ALA A 175 8.20 -3.03 12.12
N ARG A 176 8.23 -1.72 12.39
CA ARG A 176 9.06 -1.13 13.45
C ARG A 176 8.33 -0.89 14.75
N GLY A 177 7.01 -0.76 14.72
CA GLY A 177 6.19 -0.48 15.90
C GLY A 177 6.59 0.76 16.69
N ARG A 178 7.31 1.72 16.08
CA ARG A 178 7.72 2.95 16.78
C ARG A 178 6.48 3.82 16.99
N ASP A 179 6.28 4.21 18.26
CA ASP A 179 5.10 4.79 18.91
C ASP A 179 4.13 3.77 19.57
N ALA A 180 4.64 2.65 20.09
CA ALA A 180 4.00 1.88 21.17
C ALA A 180 4.47 2.34 22.57
#